data_AF-A0A8W8KNJ8-F1
#
_entry.id   AF-A0A8W8KNJ8-F1
#
_cell.length_a   1.000
_cell.length_b   1.000
_cell.length_c   1.000
_cell.angle_alpha   90.00
_cell.angle_beta   90.00
_cell.angle_gamma   90.00
#
_symmetry.space_group_name_H-M   'P 1'
#
loop_
_entity.id
_entity.type
_entity.pdbx_description
1 polymer ?
#
loop_
_entity_poly.entity_id
_entity_poly.type
_entity_poly.pdbx_seq_one_letter_code
_entity_poly.pdbx_strand_id
1 'polypeptide(L)' 'FITKHEMVEIIGAINKMVDSSSKTKHSKMTPEERTDVIFKRMDKNSDDKLSLEEFTDGVKEDRSIVQFLQGDP' A
#
# COMPACT_ATOMS: atom_id res chain seq x y z
N PHE A 1 -13.18 -3.46 -7.49
CA PHE A 1 -12.04 -2.68 -8.00
C PHE A 1 -11.65 -1.71 -6.91
N ILE A 2 -10.35 -1.51 -6.70
CA ILE A 2 -9.80 -0.60 -5.72
C ILE A 2 -9.25 0.60 -6.47
N THR A 3 -9.67 1.79 -6.08
CA THR A 3 -9.23 3.04 -6.66
C THR A 3 -7.93 3.51 -6.03
N LYS A 4 -7.19 4.37 -6.74
CA LYS A 4 -5.99 5.01 -6.20
C LYS A 4 -6.27 5.73 -4.88
N HIS A 5 -7.44 6.37 -4.74
CA HIS A 5 -7.83 7.06 -3.51
C HIS A 5 -7.96 6.10 -2.32
N GLU A 6 -8.68 4.98 -2.49
CA GLU A 6 -8.80 3.95 -1.45
C GLU A 6 -7.44 3.37 -1.07
N MET A 7 -6.55 3.20 -2.04
CA MET A 7 -5.18 2.75 -1.82
C MET A 7 -4.38 3.73 -0.95
N VAL A 8 -4.52 5.05 -1.18
CA VAL A 8 -3.87 6.09 -0.35
C VAL A 8 -4.34 6.01 1.10
N GLU A 9 -5.63 5.77 1.34
CA GLU A 9 -6.15 5.65 2.71
C GLU A 9 -5.59 4.43 3.43
N ILE A 10 -5.49 3.28 2.75
CA ILE A 10 -4.89 2.06 3.28
C ILE A 10 -3.42 2.29 3.61
N ILE A 11 -2.63 2.81 2.67
CA ILE A 11 -1.20 3.09 2.85
C ILE A 11 -0.96 4.16 3.93
N GLY A 12 -1.84 5.16 4.02
CA GLY A 12 -1.82 6.18 5.06
C GLY A 12 -2.07 5.60 6.45
N ALA A 13 -3.00 4.64 6.58
CA ALA A 13 -3.23 3.91 7.83
C ALA A 13 -2.02 3.05 8.22
N ILE A 14 -1.41 2.37 7.26
CA ILE A 14 -0.19 1.56 7.46
C ILE A 14 0.95 2.45 7.97
N ASN A 15 1.21 3.58 7.32
CA ASN A 15 2.27 4.50 7.73
C ASN A 15 2.07 4.98 9.18
N LYS A 16 0.83 5.33 9.56
CA LYS A 16 0.49 5.75 10.94
C LYS A 16 0.67 4.63 11.98
N MET A 17 0.32 3.39 11.66
CA MET A 17 0.54 2.25 12.58
C MET A 17 2.03 1.93 12.76
N VAL A 18 2.82 2.01 11.69
CA VAL A 18 4.28 1.78 11.72
C VAL A 18 5.01 2.91 12.46
N ASP A 19 4.57 4.16 12.30
CA ASP A 19 5.09 5.33 13.04
C ASP A 19 4.83 5.22 14.54
N SER A 20 3.72 4.58 14.94
CA SER A 20 3.39 4.36 16.34
C SER A 20 4.27 3.28 17.00
N SER A 21 4.87 2.39 16.20
CA SER A 21 5.50 1.15 16.66
C SER A 21 7.03 1.12 16.47
N SER A 22 7.63 2.02 15.67
CA SER A 22 9.07 1.96 15.39
C SER A 22 9.77 3.32 15.33
N LYS A 23 10.91 3.45 16.04
CA LYS A 23 11.81 4.61 16.02
C LYS A 23 12.81 4.56 14.84
N THR A 24 12.41 4.00 13.71
CA THR A 24 13.31 3.70 12.59
C THR A 24 13.03 4.59 11.38
N LYS A 25 14.12 5.20 10.88
CA LYS A 25 14.20 6.19 9.79
C LYS A 25 13.05 6.07 8.78
N HIS A 26 12.19 7.10 8.79
CA HIS A 26 11.15 7.31 7.81
C HIS A 26 11.68 7.13 6.39
N SER A 27 11.00 6.30 5.61
CA SER A 27 10.97 6.49 4.16
C SER A 27 10.52 7.93 3.90
N LYS A 28 11.33 8.71 3.19
CA LYS A 28 11.04 10.13 2.88
C LYS A 28 9.80 10.33 1.99
N MET A 29 9.17 9.26 1.52
CA MET A 29 7.97 9.30 0.70
C MET A 29 6.73 9.52 1.53
N THR A 30 5.86 10.40 1.06
CA THR A 30 4.50 10.55 1.58
C THR A 30 3.67 9.30 1.23
N PRO A 31 2.56 9.02 1.96
CA PRO A 31 1.67 7.92 1.60
C PRO A 31 1.14 8.03 0.17
N GLU A 32 0.94 9.25 -0.36
CA GLU A 32 0.57 9.46 -1.76
C GLU A 32 1.67 9.02 -2.72
N GLU A 33 2.93 9.44 -2.51
CA GLU A 33 4.03 9.03 -3.38
C GLU A 33 4.25 7.52 -3.37
N ARG A 34 4.16 6.91 -2.18
CA ARG A 34 4.28 5.47 -2.03
C ARG A 34 3.14 4.74 -2.74
N THR A 35 1.93 5.26 -2.61
CA THR A 35 0.76 4.73 -3.31
C THR A 35 0.95 4.83 -4.81
N ASP A 36 1.46 5.94 -5.34
CA ASP A 36 1.71 6.10 -6.78
C ASP A 36 2.66 5.04 -7.34
N VAL A 37 3.74 4.74 -6.61
CA VAL A 37 4.71 3.71 -7.00
C VAL A 37 4.09 2.31 -6.98
N ILE A 38 3.38 1.98 -5.90
CA ILE A 38 2.77 0.67 -5.71
C ILE A 38 1.63 0.47 -6.71
N PHE A 39 0.75 1.47 -6.85
CA PHE A 39 -0.38 1.45 -7.75
C PHE A 39 0.07 1.24 -9.19
N LYS A 40 1.06 2.00 -9.69
CA LYS A 40 1.62 1.79 -11.03
C LYS A 40 2.25 0.42 -11.24
N ARG A 41 2.80 -0.18 -10.17
CA ARG A 41 3.38 -1.53 -10.24
C ARG A 41 2.31 -2.61 -10.26
N MET A 42 1.21 -2.40 -9.53
CA MET A 42 0.12 -3.36 -9.37
C MET A 42 -0.90 -3.31 -10.51
N ASP A 43 -1.11 -2.13 -11.09
CA ASP A 43 -2.00 -1.88 -12.23
C ASP A 43 -1.35 -2.37 -13.54
N LYS A 44 -1.42 -3.68 -13.76
CA LYS A 44 -0.82 -4.35 -14.92
C LYS A 44 -1.52 -3.97 -16.22
N ASN A 45 -2.82 -3.72 -16.15
CA ASN A 45 -3.63 -3.40 -17.32
C ASN A 45 -3.69 -1.89 -17.61
N SER A 46 -3.22 -1.04 -16.68
CA SER A 46 -3.18 0.42 -16.77
C SER A 46 -4.57 1.06 -16.95
N ASP A 47 -5.60 0.53 -16.28
CA ASP A 47 -6.97 1.05 -16.28
C ASP A 47 -7.26 2.05 -15.16
N ASP A 48 -6.21 2.46 -14.41
CA ASP A 48 -6.27 3.32 -13.24
C ASP A 48 -7.13 2.74 -12.09
N LYS A 49 -7.29 1.40 -12.08
CA LYS A 49 -7.99 0.64 -11.04
C LYS A 49 -7.23 -0.64 -10.77
N LEU A 50 -7.42 -1.19 -9.58
CA LEU A 50 -6.90 -2.52 -9.25
C LEU A 50 -8.06 -3.48 -9.18
N SER A 51 -8.02 -4.51 -10.02
CA SER A 51 -8.83 -5.70 -9.82
C SER A 51 -8.43 -6.42 -8.53
N LEU A 52 -9.30 -7.30 -8.02
CA LEU A 52 -8.98 -8.11 -6.84
C LEU A 52 -7.73 -8.97 -7.05
N GLU A 53 -7.52 -9.44 -8.28
CA GLU A 53 -6.36 -10.26 -8.65
C GLU A 53 -5.08 -9.44 -8.61
N GLU A 54 -5.06 -8.27 -9.28
CA GLU A 54 -3.94 -7.33 -9.24
C GLU A 54 -3.62 -6.86 -7.83
N PHE A 55 -4.66 -6.59 -7.03
CA PHE A 55 -4.49 -6.22 -5.64
C PHE A 55 -3.86 -7.36 -4.83
N THR A 56 -4.40 -8.56 -4.94
CA THR A 56 -3.90 -9.72 -4.19
C THR A 56 -2.47 -10.07 -4.56
N ASP A 57 -2.12 -10.00 -5.85
CA ASP A 57 -0.75 -10.23 -6.31
C ASP A 57 0.22 -9.17 -5.80
N GLY A 58 -0.14 -7.89 -5.88
CA GLY A 58 0.77 -6.84 -5.45
C GLY A 58 0.88 -6.72 -3.93
N VAL A 59 -0.17 -7.05 -3.19
CA VAL A 59 -0.10 -7.20 -1.73
C VAL A 59 0.93 -8.26 -1.36
N LYS A 60 0.96 -9.42 -2.03
CA LYS A 60 1.97 -10.47 -1.75
C LYS A 60 3.40 -9.99 -2.00
N GLU A 61 3.62 -9.03 -2.89
CA GLU A 61 4.93 -8.44 -3.14
C GLU A 61 5.34 -7.43 -2.05
N ASP A 62 4.40 -6.68 -1.46
CA ASP A 62 4.70 -5.69 -0.41
C ASP A 62 4.42 -6.22 1.01
N ARG A 63 5.50 -6.63 1.68
CA ARG A 63 5.52 -7.09 3.09
C ARG A 63 4.75 -6.19 4.05
N SER A 64 4.80 -4.87 3.89
CA SER A 64 4.16 -3.94 4.83
C SER A 64 2.64 -3.90 4.69
N ILE A 65 2.12 -4.11 3.48
CA ILE A 65 0.69 -4.24 3.25
C ILE A 65 0.20 -5.61 3.74
N VAL A 66 0.97 -6.68 3.51
CA VAL A 66 0.68 -8.01 4.06
C VAL A 66 0.54 -7.94 5.57
N GLN A 67 1.51 -7.32 6.26
CA GLN A 67 1.54 -7.27 7.71
C GLN A 67 0.33 -6.51 8.29
N PHE A 68 -0.06 -5.41 7.65
CA PHE A 68 -1.28 -4.68 8.00
C PHE A 68 -2.56 -5.49 7.76
N LEU A 69 -2.67 -6.16 6.61
CA LEU A 69 -3.86 -6.95 6.27
C LEU A 69 -3.98 -8.23 7.12
N GLN A 70 -2.85 -8.79 7.58
CA GLN A 70 -2.82 -9.94 8.47
C GLN A 70 -3.14 -9.56 9.93
N GLY A 71 -3.15 -8.26 10.25
CA GLY A 71 -3.45 -7.77 11.60
C GLY A 71 -2.44 -8.22 12.65
N ASP A 72 -1.26 -8.69 12.23
CA ASP A 72 -0.16 -9.03 13.11
C ASP A 72 0.59 -7.72 13.46
N PRO A 73 0.54 -7.28 14.73
CA PRO A 73 1.15 -6.02 15.16
C PRO A 73 2.68 -5.97 15.01
#